data_AF-W4JPQ2-F1
#
_entry.id   AF-W4JPQ2-F1
#
_cell.length_a   1.000
_cell.length_b   1.000
_cell.length_c   1.000
_cell.angle_alpha   90.00
_cell.angle_beta   90.00
_cell.angle_gamma   90.00
#
_symmetry.space_group_name_H-M   'P 1'
#
loop_
_entity.id
_entity.type
_entity.pdbx_description
1 polymer ?
#
loop_
_entity_poly.entity_id
_entity_poly.type
_entity_poly.pdbx_seq_one_letter_code
_entity_poly.pdbx_strand_id
1 'polypeptide(L)'
;MLSPRRTTRNRWEEALMSMPGAPAYHFVTDEQLDKMFLSLGCKPSELAARRADYDKRMDSMLDLTGGKIPFIGAKPVAGERIHIFTITNDHLAIRLWDGGLQDDGQFLLDLVDSRTKKPVNSPAGYKIYVLPRVGRMLGIPGPLMSWEVATNIPRKDIKDGEERFSVLEGSPCMLRRPGKDDFFFAVPDRARDPLPGMQLATPIMSWQQ
;
A
#
# COMPACT_ATOMS: atom_id res chain seq x y z
N MET A 1 -0.01 14.84 30.26
CA MET A 1 -1.37 14.34 30.51
C MET A 1 -1.67 13.27 29.48
N LEU A 2 -1.95 12.05 29.91
CA LEU A 2 -2.33 10.94 29.02
C LEU A 2 -3.75 11.22 28.51
N SER A 3 -3.97 11.20 27.19
CA SER A 3 -5.34 11.25 26.64
C SER A 3 -6.18 10.12 27.25
N PRO A 4 -7.46 10.36 27.60
CA PRO A 4 -8.33 9.30 28.10
C PRO A 4 -8.38 8.15 27.09
N ARG A 5 -8.26 6.91 27.57
CA ARG A 5 -8.40 5.71 26.72
C ARG A 5 -9.76 5.77 26.04
N ARG A 6 -9.78 5.92 24.71
CA ARG A 6 -10.99 5.81 23.90
C ARG A 6 -11.57 4.41 24.12
N THR A 7 -12.84 4.34 24.51
CA THR A 7 -13.56 3.06 24.58
C THR A 7 -13.94 2.67 23.16
N THR A 8 -13.62 1.44 22.78
CA THR A 8 -13.91 0.86 21.46
C THR A 8 -15.35 0.35 21.43
N ARG A 9 -16.05 0.56 20.32
CA ARG A 9 -17.47 0.16 20.16
C ARG A 9 -17.64 -1.29 19.71
N ASN A 10 -16.65 -1.82 19.00
CA ASN A 10 -16.69 -3.11 18.34
C ASN A 10 -15.27 -3.70 18.21
N ARG A 11 -15.15 -4.95 17.75
CA ARG A 11 -13.86 -5.66 17.62
C ARG A 11 -13.00 -5.04 16.52
N TRP A 12 -13.61 -4.42 15.52
CA TRP A 12 -12.88 -3.67 14.49
C TRP A 12 -12.10 -2.48 15.07
N GLU A 13 -12.71 -1.67 15.95
CA GLU A 13 -12.02 -0.55 16.58
C GLU A 13 -10.92 -1.00 17.55
N GLU A 14 -11.11 -2.13 18.23
CA GLU A 14 -10.06 -2.77 19.03
C GLU A 14 -8.86 -3.16 18.16
N ALA A 15 -9.12 -3.78 17.01
CA ALA A 15 -8.08 -4.12 16.05
C ALA A 15 -7.37 -2.85 15.53
N LEU A 16 -8.10 -1.78 15.19
CA LEU A 16 -7.50 -0.49 14.81
C LEU A 16 -6.61 0.11 15.91
N MET A 17 -7.04 0.07 17.17
CA MET A 17 -6.24 0.59 18.30
C MET A 17 -4.95 -0.19 18.51
N SER A 18 -4.95 -1.48 18.17
CA SER A 18 -3.77 -2.34 18.26
C SER A 18 -2.76 -2.12 17.14
N MET A 19 -3.15 -1.43 16.05
CA MET A 19 -2.29 -1.21 14.89
C MET A 19 -1.32 -0.04 15.11
N PRO A 20 0.00 -0.25 14.95
CA PRO A 20 0.99 0.81 15.04
C PRO A 20 0.74 1.91 14.00
N GLY A 21 0.60 3.16 14.46
CA GLY A 21 0.43 4.32 13.58
C GLY A 21 -0.96 4.43 12.94
N ALA A 22 -1.96 3.66 13.40
CA ALA A 22 -3.33 3.76 12.91
C ALA A 22 -3.85 5.22 12.99
N PRO A 23 -4.16 5.84 11.85
CA PRO A 23 -4.62 7.22 11.85
C PRO A 23 -5.94 7.40 12.60
N ALA A 24 -6.07 8.49 13.35
CA ALA A 24 -7.28 8.81 14.13
C ALA A 24 -8.56 8.91 13.28
N TYR A 25 -8.45 9.18 11.97
CA TYR A 25 -9.59 9.26 11.05
C TYR A 25 -10.22 7.91 10.70
N HIS A 26 -9.58 6.78 11.03
CA HIS A 26 -10.20 5.45 10.87
C HIS A 26 -11.24 5.15 11.95
N PHE A 27 -11.33 5.98 13.00
CA PHE A 27 -12.31 5.82 14.06
C PHE A 27 -13.48 6.79 13.89
N VAL A 28 -14.45 6.36 13.09
CA VAL A 28 -15.65 7.15 12.77
C VAL A 28 -16.48 7.38 14.04
N THR A 29 -16.84 8.61 14.37
CA THR A 29 -17.70 8.90 15.52
C THR A 29 -19.18 8.64 15.21
N ASP A 30 -20.01 8.51 16.24
CA ASP A 30 -21.46 8.44 16.08
C ASP A 30 -22.00 9.64 15.31
N GLU A 31 -21.51 10.85 15.57
CA GLU A 31 -21.90 12.07 14.84
C GLU A 31 -21.54 11.99 13.34
N GLN A 32 -20.37 11.44 13.01
CA GLN A 32 -19.96 11.25 11.62
C GLN A 32 -20.82 10.19 10.91
N LEU A 33 -21.15 9.09 11.60
CA LEU A 33 -22.07 8.07 11.08
C LEU A 33 -23.48 8.64 10.90
N ASP A 34 -23.98 9.39 11.88
CA ASP A 34 -25.30 10.01 11.82
C ASP A 34 -25.39 10.97 10.64
N LYS A 35 -24.39 11.83 10.45
CA LYS A 35 -24.32 12.73 9.29
C LYS A 35 -24.30 11.97 7.96
N MET A 36 -23.54 10.88 7.88
CA MET A 36 -23.51 10.01 6.71
C MET A 36 -24.90 9.39 6.45
N PHE A 37 -25.53 8.78 7.45
CA PHE A 37 -26.83 8.13 7.28
C PHE A 37 -27.94 9.11 6.92
N LEU A 38 -27.97 10.30 7.54
CA LEU A 38 -28.91 11.36 7.19
C LEU A 38 -28.70 11.81 5.73
N SER A 39 -27.46 11.94 5.28
CA SER A 39 -27.17 12.29 3.87
C SER A 39 -27.61 11.22 2.87
N LEU A 40 -27.71 9.97 3.33
CA LEU A 40 -28.24 8.83 2.56
C LEU A 40 -29.76 8.69 2.69
N GLY A 41 -30.45 9.64 3.32
CA GLY A 41 -31.91 9.66 3.45
C GLY A 41 -32.48 8.85 4.61
N CYS A 42 -31.65 8.37 5.55
CA CYS A 42 -32.17 7.74 6.78
C CYS A 42 -32.87 8.77 7.66
N LYS A 43 -33.87 8.33 8.42
CA LYS A 43 -34.57 9.19 9.39
C LYS A 43 -33.81 9.25 10.71
N PRO A 44 -33.93 10.34 11.50
CA PRO A 44 -33.34 10.43 12.83
C PRO A 44 -33.71 9.26 13.76
N SER A 45 -34.94 8.75 13.63
CA SER A 45 -35.42 7.59 14.40
C SER A 45 -34.71 6.27 14.07
N GLU A 46 -34.01 6.19 12.95
CA GLU A 46 -33.35 4.97 12.46
C GLU A 46 -31.85 4.95 12.82
N LEU A 47 -31.28 6.06 13.26
CA LEU A 47 -29.83 6.23 13.42
C LEU A 47 -29.20 5.23 14.38
N ALA A 48 -29.85 4.97 15.52
CA ALA A 48 -29.34 4.00 16.50
C ALA A 48 -29.23 2.58 15.92
N ALA A 49 -30.25 2.15 15.17
CA ALA A 49 -30.23 0.84 14.50
C ALA A 49 -29.16 0.79 13.38
N ARG A 50 -29.02 1.87 12.60
CA ARG A 50 -28.00 1.96 11.55
C ARG A 50 -26.57 1.94 12.08
N ARG A 51 -26.31 2.55 13.24
CA ARG A 51 -25.00 2.44 13.91
C ARG A 51 -24.71 1.01 14.36
N ALA A 52 -25.68 0.32 14.95
CA ALA A 52 -25.52 -1.08 15.34
C ALA A 52 -25.27 -2.00 14.13
N ASP A 53 -25.99 -1.79 13.01
CA ASP A 53 -25.75 -2.51 11.76
C ASP A 53 -24.35 -2.24 11.18
N TYR A 54 -23.89 -0.99 11.25
CA TYR A 54 -22.53 -0.62 10.85
C TYR A 54 -21.49 -1.35 11.68
N ASP A 55 -21.60 -1.33 13.02
CA ASP A 55 -20.67 -2.01 13.91
C ASP A 55 -20.61 -3.51 13.63
N LYS A 56 -21.77 -4.16 13.48
CA LYS A 56 -21.85 -5.58 13.11
C LYS A 56 -21.20 -5.87 11.75
N ARG A 57 -21.37 -4.98 10.76
CA ARG A 57 -20.72 -5.11 9.45
C ARG A 57 -19.21 -5.00 9.55
N MET A 58 -18.70 -4.11 10.40
CA MET A 58 -17.25 -3.97 10.62
C MET A 58 -16.67 -5.21 11.32
N ASP A 59 -17.36 -5.78 12.30
CA ASP A 59 -16.96 -7.05 12.92
C ASP A 59 -16.99 -8.21 11.91
N SER A 60 -18.00 -8.26 11.04
CA SER A 60 -18.09 -9.28 9.99
C SER A 60 -16.93 -9.18 9.00
N MET A 61 -16.50 -7.96 8.66
CA MET A 61 -15.32 -7.74 7.82
C MET A 61 -14.06 -8.31 8.48
N LEU A 62 -13.93 -8.16 9.80
CA LEU A 62 -12.81 -8.69 10.56
C LEU A 62 -12.81 -10.23 10.59
N ASP A 63 -13.99 -10.84 10.68
CA ASP A 63 -14.13 -12.30 10.64
C ASP A 63 -13.74 -12.88 9.26
N LEU A 64 -14.09 -12.18 8.17
CA LEU A 64 -13.71 -12.57 6.80
C LEU A 64 -12.21 -12.50 6.55
N THR A 65 -11.48 -11.68 7.31
CA THR A 65 -10.04 -11.48 7.17
C THR A 65 -9.22 -12.16 8.28
N GLY A 66 -9.84 -13.11 8.99
CA GLY A 66 -9.15 -13.90 10.02
C GLY A 66 -8.69 -13.09 11.22
N GLY A 67 -9.46 -12.06 11.61
CA GLY A 67 -9.16 -11.23 12.77
C GLY A 67 -8.26 -10.02 12.48
N LYS A 68 -7.93 -9.74 11.23
CA LYS A 68 -6.96 -8.69 10.85
C LYS A 68 -7.59 -7.64 9.96
N ILE A 69 -7.37 -6.37 10.24
CA ILE A 69 -7.80 -5.31 9.34
C ILE A 69 -6.93 -5.33 8.09
N PRO A 70 -7.50 -5.46 6.89
CA PRO A 70 -6.74 -5.34 5.65
C PRO A 70 -6.27 -3.88 5.54
N PHE A 71 -4.98 -3.66 5.79
CA PHE A 71 -4.35 -2.36 5.75
C PHE A 71 -3.28 -2.34 4.67
N ILE A 72 -3.43 -1.42 3.72
CA ILE A 72 -2.47 -1.20 2.65
C ILE A 72 -1.79 0.15 2.86
N GLY A 73 -0.56 0.30 2.39
CA GLY A 73 0.11 1.60 2.38
C GLY A 73 1.04 1.89 3.57
N ALA A 74 1.02 1.09 4.65
CA ALA A 74 1.95 1.25 5.78
C ALA A 74 3.40 1.26 5.29
N LYS A 75 4.24 2.11 5.89
CA LYS A 75 5.71 1.98 5.77
C LYS A 75 6.14 0.68 6.45
N PRO A 76 7.22 0.03 5.98
CA PRO A 76 7.61 -1.27 6.51
C PRO A 76 8.08 -1.14 7.96
N VAL A 77 7.72 -2.12 8.78
CA VAL A 77 8.16 -2.21 10.18
C VAL A 77 9.43 -3.07 10.32
N ALA A 78 10.12 -2.97 11.45
CA ALA A 78 11.31 -3.76 11.70
C ALA A 78 10.99 -5.28 11.63
N GLY A 79 11.80 -6.02 10.87
CA GLY A 79 11.60 -7.47 10.65
C GLY A 79 10.76 -7.81 9.42
N GLU A 80 10.11 -6.83 8.78
CA GLU A 80 9.44 -7.05 7.50
C GLU A 80 10.45 -7.29 6.38
N ARG A 81 10.08 -8.13 5.42
CA ARG A 81 10.92 -8.40 4.23
C ARG A 81 10.89 -7.18 3.32
N ILE A 82 12.05 -6.65 3.02
CA ILE A 82 12.23 -5.51 2.11
C ILE A 82 13.28 -5.84 1.05
N HIS A 83 13.17 -5.18 -0.10
CA HIS A 83 14.22 -5.16 -1.12
C HIS A 83 14.81 -3.76 -1.20
N ILE A 84 16.13 -3.64 -1.33
CA ILE A 84 16.84 -2.37 -1.40
C ILE A 84 17.71 -2.34 -2.66
N PHE A 85 17.54 -1.30 -3.47
CA PHE A 85 18.44 -0.97 -4.58
C PHE A 85 19.21 0.30 -4.24
N THR A 86 20.51 0.17 -3.97
CA THR A 86 21.39 1.33 -3.74
C THR A 86 21.63 2.05 -5.04
N ILE A 87 21.39 3.36 -5.07
CA ILE A 87 21.63 4.17 -6.26
C ILE A 87 23.08 4.65 -6.23
N THR A 88 23.87 4.23 -7.22
CA THR A 88 25.29 4.62 -7.30
C THR A 88 25.43 6.14 -7.43
N ASN A 89 26.45 6.71 -6.77
CA ASN A 89 26.76 8.14 -6.76
C ASN A 89 25.62 9.03 -6.23
N ASP A 90 24.77 8.44 -5.39
CA ASP A 90 23.72 9.12 -4.66
C ASP A 90 23.68 8.60 -3.22
N HIS A 91 23.24 9.44 -2.29
CA HIS A 91 22.98 8.99 -0.91
C HIS A 91 21.57 8.44 -0.77
N LEU A 92 21.00 7.92 -1.85
CA LEU A 92 19.64 7.43 -1.93
C LEU A 92 19.62 5.94 -2.28
N ALA A 93 18.60 5.25 -1.79
CA ALA A 93 18.26 3.91 -2.23
C ALA A 93 16.75 3.82 -2.48
N ILE A 94 16.36 2.91 -3.36
CA ILE A 94 14.97 2.54 -3.59
C ILE A 94 14.66 1.38 -2.66
N ARG A 95 13.58 1.48 -1.90
CA ARG A 95 13.10 0.43 -1.02
C ARG A 95 11.75 -0.08 -1.49
N LEU A 96 11.62 -1.40 -1.58
CA LEU A 96 10.39 -2.11 -1.86
C LEU A 96 9.95 -2.95 -0.66
N TRP A 97 8.64 -3.04 -0.43
CA TRP A 97 8.04 -3.91 0.56
C TRP A 97 6.60 -4.27 0.16
N ASP A 98 6.01 -5.26 0.83
CA ASP A 98 4.71 -5.79 0.43
C ASP A 98 3.60 -4.77 0.61
N GLY A 99 3.57 -4.09 1.76
CA GLY A 99 2.66 -2.97 1.99
C GLY A 99 1.18 -3.35 1.90
N GLY A 100 0.86 -4.64 2.06
CA GLY A 100 -0.48 -5.20 1.91
C GLY A 100 -0.91 -5.49 0.46
N LEU A 101 -0.01 -5.36 -0.53
CA LEU A 101 -0.33 -5.50 -1.97
C LEU A 101 0.19 -6.81 -2.59
N GLN A 102 0.51 -7.80 -1.76
CA GLN A 102 1.07 -9.07 -2.22
C GLN A 102 0.11 -9.81 -3.16
N ASP A 103 -1.15 -9.93 -2.77
CA ASP A 103 -2.17 -10.65 -3.55
C ASP A 103 -2.49 -9.93 -4.87
N ASP A 104 -2.32 -8.60 -4.92
CA ASP A 104 -2.45 -7.77 -6.12
C ASP A 104 -1.23 -7.85 -7.06
N GLY A 105 -0.19 -8.60 -6.67
CA GLY A 105 1.05 -8.70 -7.44
C GLY A 105 1.82 -7.38 -7.55
N GLN A 106 1.76 -6.57 -6.50
CA GLN A 106 2.45 -5.29 -6.43
C GLN A 106 3.38 -5.21 -5.22
N PHE A 107 4.35 -4.31 -5.32
CA PHE A 107 5.13 -3.81 -4.20
C PHE A 107 4.79 -2.34 -3.98
N LEU A 108 4.84 -1.90 -2.73
CA LEU A 108 5.05 -0.48 -2.44
C LEU A 108 6.52 -0.13 -2.61
N LEU A 109 6.76 1.11 -3.01
CA LEU A 109 8.07 1.68 -3.25
C LEU A 109 8.18 3.04 -2.58
N ASP A 110 9.34 3.32 -1.98
CA ASP A 110 9.77 4.66 -1.59
C ASP A 110 11.29 4.87 -1.79
N LEU A 111 11.73 6.10 -1.56
CA LEU A 111 13.15 6.44 -1.49
C LEU A 111 13.58 6.55 -0.03
N VAL A 112 14.78 6.08 0.26
CA VAL A 112 15.41 6.19 1.57
C VAL A 112 16.78 6.86 1.43
N ASP A 113 17.12 7.71 2.39
CA ASP A 113 18.51 8.16 2.56
C ASP A 113 19.35 6.97 3.06
N SER A 114 20.37 6.58 2.31
CA SER A 114 21.18 5.40 2.60
C SER A 114 22.08 5.56 3.83
N ARG A 115 22.36 6.80 4.25
CA ARG A 115 23.15 7.12 5.44
C ARG A 115 22.29 7.07 6.70
N THR A 116 21.11 7.69 6.65
CA THR A 116 20.23 7.78 7.83
C THR A 116 19.22 6.63 7.91
N LYS A 117 19.04 5.88 6.81
CA LYS A 117 18.03 4.81 6.66
C LYS A 117 16.61 5.31 6.86
N LYS A 118 16.37 6.61 6.66
CA LYS A 118 15.06 7.24 6.81
C LYS A 118 14.40 7.40 5.44
N PRO A 119 13.08 7.21 5.33
CA PRO A 119 12.38 7.52 4.10
C PRO A 119 12.46 9.02 3.81
N VAL A 120 12.56 9.35 2.53
CA VAL A 120 12.58 10.72 2.02
C VAL A 120 11.64 10.82 0.81
N ASN A 121 11.04 11.99 0.62
CA ASN A 121 10.29 12.26 -0.61
C ASN A 121 11.27 12.40 -1.78
N SER A 122 10.79 12.11 -2.98
CA SER A 122 11.61 12.22 -4.17
C SER A 122 12.11 13.66 -4.35
N PRO A 123 13.42 13.87 -4.58
CA PRO A 123 13.93 15.20 -4.87
C PRO A 123 13.28 15.83 -6.11
N ALA A 124 13.36 17.16 -6.23
CA ALA A 124 12.79 17.86 -7.37
C ALA A 124 13.36 17.32 -8.70
N GLY A 125 12.46 17.07 -9.67
CA GLY A 125 12.82 16.54 -10.98
C GLY A 125 13.08 15.03 -11.05
N TYR A 126 13.13 14.33 -9.91
CA TYR A 126 13.27 12.87 -9.90
C TYR A 126 11.95 12.23 -10.34
N LYS A 127 12.04 11.27 -11.25
CA LYS A 127 10.88 10.52 -11.77
C LYS A 127 11.22 9.05 -11.93
N ILE A 128 10.34 8.19 -11.47
CA ILE A 128 10.43 6.73 -11.65
C ILE A 128 9.51 6.36 -12.80
N TYR A 129 10.02 5.62 -13.78
CA TYR A 129 9.29 5.14 -14.93
C TYR A 129 9.18 3.62 -14.89
N VAL A 130 8.00 3.11 -15.22
CA VAL A 130 7.82 1.70 -15.59
C VAL A 130 8.09 1.57 -17.08
N LEU A 131 8.99 0.65 -17.43
CA LEU A 131 9.34 0.36 -18.81
C LEU A 131 8.49 -0.79 -19.34
N PRO A 132 8.19 -0.83 -20.65
CA PRO A 132 7.51 -1.98 -21.24
C PRO A 132 8.39 -3.23 -21.12
N ARG A 133 7.80 -4.35 -20.67
CA ARG A 133 8.43 -5.66 -20.67
C ARG A 133 7.82 -6.49 -21.80
N VAL A 134 8.63 -6.82 -22.80
CA VAL A 134 8.21 -7.72 -23.89
C VAL A 134 7.68 -9.02 -23.28
N GLY A 135 6.47 -9.44 -23.68
CA GLY A 135 5.81 -10.64 -23.18
C GLY A 135 4.99 -10.47 -21.88
N ARG A 136 4.94 -9.28 -21.26
CA ARG A 136 3.97 -8.96 -20.19
C ARG A 136 3.12 -7.75 -20.61
N MET A 137 1.86 -8.02 -20.94
CA MET A 137 0.91 -6.99 -21.43
C MET A 137 0.29 -6.15 -20.30
N LEU A 138 0.43 -6.61 -19.05
CA LEU A 138 -0.15 -5.98 -17.86
C LEU A 138 0.88 -5.01 -17.26
N GLY A 139 0.68 -3.72 -17.52
CA GLY A 139 1.46 -2.60 -16.98
C GLY A 139 1.30 -1.39 -17.88
N ILE A 140 0.87 -0.24 -17.33
CA ILE A 140 0.81 1.01 -18.08
C ILE A 140 2.23 1.60 -18.07
N PRO A 141 2.97 1.58 -19.19
CA PRO A 141 4.30 2.17 -19.21
C PRO A 141 4.20 3.69 -19.02
N GLY A 142 5.19 4.28 -18.36
CA GLY A 142 5.19 5.71 -18.08
C GLY A 142 5.68 6.05 -16.66
N PRO A 143 5.63 7.33 -16.30
CA PRO A 143 6.04 7.77 -14.97
C PRO A 143 5.05 7.27 -13.91
N LEU A 144 5.58 6.73 -12.82
CA LEU A 144 4.78 6.43 -11.64
C LEU A 144 4.27 7.73 -11.02
N MET A 145 3.01 7.70 -10.61
CA MET A 145 2.38 8.72 -9.78
C MET A 145 2.42 8.26 -8.33
N SER A 146 2.79 9.15 -7.40
CA SER A 146 2.72 8.81 -5.99
C SER A 146 1.26 8.68 -5.55
N TRP A 147 1.01 7.86 -4.54
CA TRP A 147 -0.33 7.65 -3.99
C TRP A 147 -0.91 8.96 -3.44
N GLU A 148 -0.08 9.80 -2.85
CA GLU A 148 -0.47 11.11 -2.35
C GLU A 148 -0.97 12.00 -3.49
N VAL A 149 -0.23 12.09 -4.61
CA VAL A 149 -0.67 12.87 -5.77
C VAL A 149 -1.92 12.28 -6.41
N ALA A 150 -2.01 10.95 -6.53
CA ALA A 150 -3.19 10.26 -7.06
C ALA A 150 -4.45 10.49 -6.19
N THR A 151 -4.26 10.78 -4.90
CA THR A 151 -5.33 11.13 -3.95
C THR A 151 -5.53 12.65 -3.80
N ASN A 152 -5.02 13.44 -4.75
CA ASN A 152 -5.11 14.90 -4.80
C ASN A 152 -4.37 15.66 -3.70
N ILE A 153 -3.35 15.06 -3.07
CA ILE A 153 -2.41 15.76 -2.19
C ILE A 153 -1.30 16.34 -3.07
N PRO A 154 -1.17 17.68 -3.20
CA PRO A 154 -0.10 18.27 -4.00
C PRO A 154 1.26 17.89 -3.44
N ARG A 155 2.27 17.71 -4.31
CA ARG A 155 3.61 17.25 -3.89
C ARG A 155 4.25 18.12 -2.79
N LYS A 156 4.00 19.43 -2.82
CA LYS A 156 4.48 20.38 -1.80
C LYS A 156 3.87 20.18 -0.41
N ASP A 157 2.72 19.51 -0.34
CA ASP A 157 1.96 19.26 0.88
C ASP A 157 2.14 17.82 1.37
N ILE A 158 2.91 16.99 0.64
CA ILE A 158 3.31 15.66 1.10
C ILE A 158 4.32 15.82 2.22
N LYS A 159 4.00 15.26 3.39
CA LYS A 159 4.90 15.25 4.54
C LYS A 159 6.21 14.54 4.21
N ASP A 160 7.30 14.99 4.82
CA ASP A 160 8.63 14.42 4.58
C ASP A 160 8.66 12.91 4.86
N GLY A 161 9.11 12.14 3.86
CA GLY A 161 9.26 10.69 3.94
C GLY A 161 7.96 9.90 3.73
N GLU A 162 6.82 10.57 3.55
CA GLU A 162 5.53 9.90 3.37
C GLU A 162 5.24 9.52 1.91
N GLU A 163 5.94 10.10 0.92
CA GLU A 163 5.71 9.79 -0.50
C GLU A 163 5.90 8.28 -0.77
N ARG A 164 4.92 7.69 -1.46
CA ARG A 164 4.92 6.26 -1.84
C ARG A 164 4.39 6.05 -3.24
N PHE A 165 4.86 4.98 -3.86
CA PHE A 165 4.42 4.51 -5.17
C PHE A 165 4.04 3.03 -5.06
N SER A 166 3.26 2.53 -6.00
CA SER A 166 3.09 1.09 -6.20
C SER A 166 3.58 0.67 -7.58
N VAL A 167 4.09 -0.54 -7.70
CA VAL A 167 4.62 -1.08 -8.95
C VAL A 167 4.39 -2.58 -9.02
N LEU A 168 4.07 -3.09 -10.22
CA LEU A 168 3.84 -4.51 -10.46
C LEU A 168 5.13 -5.32 -10.30
N GLU A 169 5.00 -6.52 -9.76
CA GLU A 169 6.06 -7.53 -9.70
C GLU A 169 6.70 -7.78 -11.08
N GLY A 170 8.02 -7.95 -11.09
CA GLY A 170 8.78 -8.23 -12.31
C GLY A 170 8.86 -7.05 -13.31
N SER A 171 8.42 -5.85 -12.93
CA SER A 171 8.47 -4.67 -13.80
C SER A 171 9.90 -4.11 -13.91
N PRO A 172 10.45 -3.95 -15.13
CA PRO A 172 11.64 -3.15 -15.32
C PRO A 172 11.31 -1.67 -15.09
N CYS A 173 12.14 -1.00 -14.31
CA CYS A 173 11.96 0.38 -13.92
C CYS A 173 13.21 1.21 -14.20
N MET A 174 13.00 2.52 -14.34
CA MET A 174 14.06 3.49 -14.56
C MET A 174 13.83 4.73 -13.68
N LEU A 175 14.82 5.07 -12.86
CA LEU A 175 14.86 6.32 -12.13
C LEU A 175 15.64 7.36 -12.96
N ARG A 176 14.93 8.40 -13.40
CA ARG A 176 15.50 9.57 -14.07
C ARG A 176 15.78 10.67 -13.05
N ARG A 177 16.98 11.24 -13.13
CA ARG A 177 17.50 12.26 -12.19
C ARG A 177 18.09 13.43 -12.98
N PRO A 178 17.79 14.69 -12.63
CA PRO A 178 18.37 15.84 -13.34
C PRO A 178 19.90 15.81 -13.34
N GLY A 179 20.51 15.90 -14.52
CA GLY A 179 21.97 15.96 -14.69
C GLY A 179 22.74 14.69 -14.31
N LYS A 180 22.05 13.54 -14.14
CA LYS A 180 22.69 12.24 -13.87
C LYS A 180 22.18 11.18 -14.85
N ASP A 181 22.94 10.10 -14.99
CA ASP A 181 22.53 8.95 -15.79
C ASP A 181 21.27 8.28 -15.24
N ASP A 182 20.45 7.78 -16.17
CA ASP A 182 19.25 6.99 -15.86
C ASP A 182 19.66 5.70 -15.12
N PHE A 183 19.02 5.43 -13.98
CA PHE A 183 19.30 4.25 -13.15
C PHE A 183 18.24 3.18 -13.35
N PHE A 184 18.64 2.00 -13.83
CA PHE A 184 17.72 0.90 -14.13
C PHE A 184 17.70 -0.12 -12.98
N PHE A 185 16.52 -0.62 -12.67
CA PHE A 185 16.33 -1.71 -11.71
C PHE A 185 15.11 -2.54 -12.10
N ALA A 186 15.06 -3.80 -11.66
CA ALA A 186 13.91 -4.67 -11.89
C ALA A 186 13.24 -4.97 -10.55
N VAL A 187 11.92 -4.75 -10.49
CA VAL A 187 11.10 -5.17 -9.35
C VAL A 187 11.15 -6.70 -9.28
N PRO A 188 11.37 -7.31 -8.10
CA PRO A 188 11.43 -8.76 -7.99
C PRO A 188 10.09 -9.41 -8.33
N ASP A 189 10.14 -10.64 -8.84
CA ASP A 189 8.99 -11.53 -8.95
C ASP A 189 8.89 -12.33 -7.63
N ARG A 190 7.69 -12.47 -7.06
CA ARG A 190 7.46 -13.39 -5.94
C ARG A 190 7.20 -14.80 -6.49
N ALA A 191 7.82 -15.81 -5.88
CA ALA A 191 7.42 -17.19 -6.14
C ALA A 191 5.99 -17.40 -5.63
N ARG A 192 5.13 -17.96 -6.48
CA ARG A 192 3.76 -18.34 -6.12
C ARG A 192 3.61 -19.83 -6.31
N ASP A 193 3.31 -20.52 -5.22
CA ASP A 193 2.90 -21.90 -5.31
C ASP A 193 1.48 -21.96 -5.89
N PRO A 194 1.15 -22.99 -6.68
CA PRO A 194 -0.23 -23.26 -7.05
C PRO A 194 -1.10 -23.37 -5.79
N LEU A 195 -2.35 -22.92 -5.89
CA LEU A 195 -3.30 -23.11 -4.79
C LEU A 195 -3.42 -24.61 -4.44
N PRO A 196 -3.71 -24.97 -3.18
CA PRO A 196 -3.89 -26.37 -2.78
C PRO A 196 -4.86 -27.12 -3.72
N GLY A 197 -4.42 -28.28 -4.21
CA GLY A 197 -5.19 -29.08 -5.18
C GLY A 197 -5.06 -28.64 -6.64
N MET A 198 -4.30 -27.59 -6.94
CA MET A 198 -3.94 -27.21 -8.30
C MET A 198 -2.54 -27.71 -8.67
N GLN A 199 -2.40 -28.24 -9.88
CA GLN A 199 -1.10 -28.58 -10.47
C GLN A 199 -0.81 -27.64 -11.62
N LEU A 200 0.37 -27.02 -11.60
CA LEU A 200 0.83 -26.22 -12.73
C LEU A 200 1.19 -27.17 -13.88
N ALA A 201 0.55 -27.01 -15.03
CA ALA A 201 0.94 -27.73 -16.23
C ALA A 201 2.28 -27.20 -16.73
N THR A 202 3.25 -28.10 -16.95
CA THR A 202 4.53 -27.75 -17.56
C THR A 202 4.48 -28.06 -19.07
N PRO A 203 4.98 -27.17 -19.93
CA PRO A 203 5.04 -27.46 -21.36
C PRO A 203 5.95 -28.68 -21.61
N ILE A 204 5.46 -29.63 -22.41
CA ILE A 204 6.29 -30.73 -22.91
C ILE A 204 7.10 -30.16 -24.08
N MET A 205 8.42 -30.10 -23.95
CA MET A 205 9.29 -29.43 -24.93
C MET A 205 9.43 -30.16 -26.27
N SER A 206 8.98 -31.42 -26.36
CA SER A 206 8.92 -32.16 -27.63
C SER A 206 8.01 -33.37 -27.51
N TRP A 207 7.17 -33.59 -28.51
CA TRP A 207 6.57 -34.90 -28.75
C TRP A 207 7.61 -35.73 -29.54
N GLN A 208 8.11 -36.82 -28.96
CA GLN A 208 8.83 -37.82 -29.77
C GLN A 208 7.77 -38.52 -30.65
N GLN A 209 7.85 -38.30 -31.96
CA GLN A 209 7.17 -39.11 -32.97
C GLN A 209 8.06 -40.29 -33.35
#